data_AF-A0A151BBR5-F1
#
_entry.id   AF-A0A151BBR5-F1
#
_cell.length_a   1.000
_cell.length_b   1.000
_cell.length_c   1.000
_cell.angle_alpha   90.00
_cell.angle_beta   90.00
_cell.angle_gamma   90.00
#
_symmetry.space_group_name_H-M   'P 1'
#
loop_
_entity.id
_entity.type
_entity.pdbx_description
1 polymer ?
#
loop_
_entity_poly.entity_id
_entity_poly.type
_entity_poly.pdbx_seq_one_letter_code
_entity_poly.pdbx_strand_id
1 'polypeptide(L)'
;MSDKIKTSIVVDRKVWEEFRSKVGSEKGLKMLSHAVEEAIEEEIGEVLVMEAFEKLLACREALPLTVTPIKPRVPTDSGKAVRELRDSRI
;
A
#
# COMPACT_ATOMS: atom_id res chain seq x y z
N MET A 1 -9.36 19.56 10.74
CA MET A 1 -10.79 19.22 10.56
C MET A 1 -11.36 19.72 9.23
N SER A 2 -10.70 20.64 8.51
CA SER A 2 -11.22 21.23 7.26
C SER A 2 -11.47 20.22 6.13
N ASP A 3 -10.72 19.11 6.08
CA ASP A 3 -10.83 18.10 5.01
C ASP A 3 -11.52 16.78 5.43
N LYS A 4 -12.14 16.70 6.62
CA LYS A 4 -12.84 15.48 7.07
C LYS A 4 -14.35 15.60 6.89
N ILE A 5 -14.96 14.58 6.29
CA ILE A 5 -16.42 14.49 6.11
C ILE A 5 -17.00 13.64 7.24
N LYS A 6 -18.06 14.13 7.91
CA LYS A 6 -18.82 13.33 8.87
C LYS A 6 -19.87 12.52 8.13
N THR A 7 -19.74 11.20 8.18
CA THR A 7 -20.65 10.26 7.51
C THR A 7 -21.39 9.43 8.54
N SER A 8 -22.69 9.22 8.34
CA SER A 8 -23.48 8.27 9.11
C SER A 8 -23.68 7.02 8.26
N ILE A 9 -23.28 5.86 8.78
CA ILE A 9 -23.41 4.56 8.12
C ILE A 9 -24.24 3.60 8.99
N VAL A 10 -25.03 2.76 8.35
CA VAL A 10 -25.77 1.69 9.03
C VAL A 10 -24.99 0.40 8.85
N VAL A 11 -24.64 -0.25 9.97
CA VAL A 11 -23.83 -1.46 10.00
C VAL A 11 -24.55 -2.51 10.84
N ASP A 12 -24.39 -3.78 10.50
CA ASP A 12 -24.87 -4.87 11.35
C ASP A 12 -24.29 -4.74 12.78
N ARG A 13 -25.14 -4.97 13.78
CA ARG A 13 -24.76 -4.79 15.19
C ARG A 13 -23.59 -5.68 15.58
N LYS A 14 -23.61 -6.96 15.20
CA LYS A 14 -22.57 -7.92 15.61
C LYS A 14 -21.24 -7.53 14.99
N VAL A 15 -21.24 -7.19 13.70
CA VAL A 15 -20.04 -6.74 12.99
C VAL A 15 -19.44 -5.51 13.67
N TRP A 16 -20.27 -4.52 14.03
CA TRP A 16 -19.79 -3.32 14.71
C TRP A 16 -19.23 -3.61 16.11
N GLU A 17 -19.87 -4.49 16.88
CA GLU A 17 -19.41 -4.89 18.22
C GLU A 17 -18.07 -5.63 18.17
N GLU A 18 -17.91 -6.59 17.25
CA GLU A 18 -16.65 -7.30 17.03
C GLU A 18 -15.53 -6.37 16.57
N PHE A 19 -15.82 -5.50 15.60
CA PHE A 19 -14.87 -4.49 15.13
C PHE A 19 -14.43 -3.57 16.27
N ARG A 20 -15.38 -3.06 17.06
CA ARG A 20 -15.09 -2.20 18.20
C ARG A 20 -14.28 -2.92 19.28
N SER A 21 -14.54 -4.21 19.51
CA SER A 21 -13.78 -5.02 20.45
C SER A 21 -12.33 -5.16 20.00
N LYS A 22 -12.11 -5.54 18.73
CA LYS A 22 -10.77 -5.72 18.14
C LYS A 22 -9.96 -4.42 18.13
N VAL A 23 -10.53 -3.34 17.61
CA VAL A 23 -9.87 -2.02 17.55
C VAL A 23 -9.68 -1.43 18.95
N GLY A 24 -10.68 -1.60 19.82
CA GLY A 24 -10.68 -1.11 21.19
C GLY A 24 -9.60 -1.76 22.06
N SER A 25 -9.32 -3.05 21.87
CA SER A 25 -8.24 -3.75 22.57
C SER A 25 -6.84 -3.37 22.09
N GLU A 26 -6.67 -3.05 20.81
CA GLU A 26 -5.35 -2.83 20.20
C GLU A 26 -4.91 -1.36 20.19
N LYS A 27 -5.82 -0.43 19.88
CA LYS A 27 -5.49 1.00 19.62
C LYS A 27 -6.29 1.99 20.48
N GLY A 28 -7.23 1.52 21.32
CA GLY A 28 -8.08 2.34 22.18
C GLY A 28 -9.23 3.06 21.46
N LEU A 29 -10.33 3.33 22.17
CA LEU A 29 -11.60 3.85 21.60
C LEU A 29 -11.48 5.21 20.88
N LYS A 30 -10.42 6.00 21.14
CA LYS A 30 -10.18 7.29 20.48
C LYS A 30 -9.85 7.16 18.99
N MET A 31 -9.51 5.96 18.52
CA MET A 31 -9.08 5.70 17.15
C MET A 31 -10.13 4.98 16.28
N LEU A 32 -11.38 4.82 16.74
CA LEU A 32 -12.42 4.12 15.96
C LEU A 32 -12.66 4.74 14.58
N SER A 33 -12.80 6.06 14.51
CA SER A 33 -12.97 6.75 13.22
C SER A 33 -11.76 6.57 12.30
N HIS A 34 -10.56 6.53 12.87
CA HIS A 34 -9.34 6.29 12.10
C HIS A 34 -9.24 4.84 11.61
N ALA A 35 -9.68 3.86 12.41
CA ALA A 35 -9.72 2.47 11.98
C ALA A 35 -10.76 2.23 10.88
N VAL A 36 -11.89 2.95 10.92
CA VAL A 36 -12.88 2.93 9.82
C VAL A 36 -12.30 3.59 8.57
N GLU A 37 -11.59 4.70 8.72
CA GLU A 37 -10.87 5.37 7.62
C GLU A 37 -9.81 4.45 6.99
N GLU A 38 -8.97 3.80 7.80
CA GLU A 38 -7.95 2.81 7.38
C GLU A 38 -8.59 1.65 6.60
N ALA A 39 -9.70 1.09 7.10
CA ALA A 39 -10.42 0.02 6.42
C ALA A 39 -11.04 0.46 5.07
N ILE A 40 -11.50 1.71 4.97
CA ILE A 40 -12.00 2.27 3.70
C ILE A 40 -10.84 2.50 2.73
N GLU A 41 -9.72 3.06 3.20
CA GLU A 41 -8.51 3.30 2.41
C GLU A 41 -7.94 2.01 1.82
N GLU A 42 -7.94 0.92 2.59
CA GLU A 42 -7.49 -0.39 2.12
C GLU A 42 -8.35 -0.90 0.95
N GLU A 43 -9.67 -0.75 1.02
CA GLU A 43 -10.59 -1.19 -0.03
C GLU A 43 -10.48 -0.34 -1.31
N ILE A 44 -10.20 0.95 -1.18
CA ILE A 44 -10.05 1.87 -2.33
C ILE A 44 -8.58 2.06 -2.76
N GLY A 45 -7.66 1.30 -2.18
CA GLY A 45 -6.21 1.50 -2.35
C GLY A 45 -5.76 1.46 -3.81
N GLU A 46 -6.35 0.58 -4.61
CA GLU A 46 -6.07 0.48 -6.05
C GLU A 46 -6.39 1.78 -6.79
N VAL A 47 -7.54 2.39 -6.48
CA VAL A 47 -7.98 3.66 -7.09
C VAL A 47 -7.05 4.79 -6.66
N LEU A 48 -6.71 4.87 -5.38
CA LEU A 48 -5.78 5.88 -4.86
C LEU A 48 -4.39 5.78 -5.50
N VAL A 49 -3.90 4.55 -5.66
CA VAL A 49 -2.62 4.27 -6.32
C VAL A 49 -2.70 4.67 -7.79
N MET A 50 -3.77 4.30 -8.49
CA MET A 50 -3.96 4.65 -9.90
C MET A 50 -4.01 6.18 -10.10
N GLU A 51 -4.77 6.91 -9.27
CA GLU A 51 -4.80 8.37 -9.30
C GLU A 51 -3.43 9.00 -9.01
N ALA A 52 -2.67 8.44 -8.06
CA ALA A 52 -1.33 8.91 -7.75
C ALA A 52 -0.39 8.70 -8.94
N PHE A 53 -0.46 7.54 -9.59
CA PHE A 53 0.27 7.26 -10.83
C PHE A 53 -0.15 8.22 -11.94
N GLU A 54 -1.45 8.42 -12.17
CA GLU A 54 -1.94 9.37 -13.17
C GLU A 54 -1.41 10.78 -12.94
N LYS A 55 -1.38 11.27 -11.69
CA LYS A 55 -0.79 12.58 -11.37
C LYS A 55 0.71 12.64 -11.65
N LEU A 56 1.46 11.59 -11.31
CA LEU A 56 2.90 11.49 -11.59
C LEU A 56 3.18 11.43 -13.09
N LEU A 57 2.31 10.75 -13.84
CA LEU A 57 2.44 10.54 -15.28
C LEU A 57 1.90 11.71 -16.10
N ALA A 58 0.89 12.44 -15.61
CA ALA A 58 0.38 13.66 -16.23
C ALA A 58 1.45 14.76 -16.30
N CYS A 59 2.46 14.73 -15.43
CA CYS A 59 3.64 15.58 -15.50
C CYS A 59 4.67 15.15 -16.57
N ARG A 60 4.45 14.05 -17.30
CA ARG A 60 5.32 13.59 -18.38
C ARG A 60 4.56 13.56 -19.71
N GLU A 61 4.97 14.42 -20.64
CA GLU A 61 4.40 14.51 -22.00
C GLU A 61 4.46 13.19 -22.79
N ALA A 62 5.33 12.25 -22.42
CA ALA A 62 5.30 10.89 -22.93
C ALA A 62 5.97 9.92 -21.96
N LEU A 63 5.28 8.86 -21.58
CA LEU A 63 5.93 7.68 -21.02
C LEU A 63 6.85 7.06 -22.09
N PRO A 64 8.10 6.71 -21.77
CA PRO A 64 8.95 6.01 -22.72
C PRO A 64 8.36 4.63 -23.00
N LEU A 65 7.77 4.46 -24.19
CA LEU A 65 7.21 3.20 -24.70
C LEU A 65 8.28 2.13 -24.91
N THR A 66 9.54 2.53 -24.96
CA THR A 66 10.69 1.65 -25.20
C THR A 66 11.56 1.60 -23.94
N VAL A 67 11.46 0.49 -23.20
CA VAL A 67 12.40 0.18 -22.12
C VAL A 67 13.65 -0.42 -22.73
N THR A 68 14.74 0.35 -22.76
CA THR A 68 16.04 -0.17 -23.21
C THR A 68 16.82 -0.74 -22.02
N PRO A 69 17.35 -1.96 -22.13
CA PRO A 69 18.17 -2.52 -21.07
C PRO A 69 19.46 -1.70 -20.92
N ILE A 70 19.68 -1.16 -19.72
CA ILE A 70 20.93 -0.47 -19.39
C ILE A 70 21.92 -1.52 -18.91
N LYS A 71 23.08 -1.58 -19.57
CA LYS A 71 24.17 -2.45 -19.11
C LYS A 71 24.64 -1.94 -17.73
N PRO A 72 24.65 -2.81 -16.70
CA PRO A 72 25.10 -2.42 -15.37
C PRO A 72 26.53 -1.85 -15.41
N ARG A 73 26.77 -0.77 -14.66
CA ARG A 73 28.10 -0.16 -14.56
C ARG A 73 29.13 -1.08 -13.90
N VAL A 74 28.64 -2.02 -13.10
CA VAL A 74 29.43 -2.97 -12.33
C VAL A 74 29.09 -4.37 -12.84
N PRO A 75 30.07 -5.27 -13.01
CA PRO A 75 29.79 -6.66 -13.37
C PRO A 75 28.83 -7.26 -12.34
N THR A 76 27.62 -7.53 -12.77
CA THR A 76 26.57 -8.14 -11.94
C THR A 76 26.25 -9.48 -12.56
N ASP A 77 26.60 -10.54 -11.84
CA ASP A 77 26.29 -11.92 -12.21
C ASP A 77 25.52 -12.54 -11.05
N SER A 78 24.21 -12.59 -11.21
CA SER A 78 23.30 -13.21 -10.24
C SER A 78 23.57 -14.71 -10.09
N GLY A 79 24.03 -15.39 -11.14
CA GLY A 79 24.39 -16.80 -11.10
C GLY A 79 25.59 -17.05 -10.20
N LYS A 80 26.62 -16.22 -10.29
CA LYS A 80 27.80 -16.28 -9.41
C LYS A 80 27.40 -16.07 -7.94
N ALA A 81 26.63 -15.02 -7.65
CA ALA A 81 26.19 -14.69 -6.30
C ALA A 81 25.35 -15.81 -5.66
N VAL A 82 24.41 -16.39 -6.42
CA VAL A 82 23.57 -17.50 -5.94
C VAL A 82 24.40 -18.76 -5.66
N ARG A 83 25.43 -19.01 -6.47
CA ARG A 83 26.34 -20.17 -6.30
C ARG A 83 27.19 -20.03 -5.04
N GLU A 84 27.77 -18.86 -4.81
CA GLU A 84 28.53 -18.56 -3.59
C GLU A 84 27.67 -18.76 -2.32
N LEU A 85 26.42 -18.28 -2.32
CA LEU A 85 25.48 -18.45 -1.21
C LEU A 85 25.06 -19.90 -0.96
N ARG A 86 25.04 -20.72 -2.01
CA ARG A 86 24.72 -22.15 -1.89
C ARG A 86 25.91 -22.93 -1.35
N ASP A 87 27.09 -22.64 -1.88
CA ASP A 87 28.31 -23.36 -1.53
C ASP A 87 28.78 -22.99 -0.12
N SER A 88 28.46 -21.79 0.38
CA SER A 88 28.71 -21.37 1.78
C SER A 88 27.81 -22.06 2.83
N ARG A 89 26.85 -22.89 2.41
CA ARG A 89 25.98 -23.67 3.32
C ARG A 89 26.47 -25.10 3.53
N ILE A 90 27.56 -25.49 2.88
CA ILE A 90 28.26 -26.78 3.01
C ILE A 90 29.51 -26.57 3.87
#